data_AF-A0A350UUQ9-F1
#
_entry.id   AF-A0A350UUQ9-F1
#
_cell.length_a   1.000
_cell.length_b   1.000
_cell.length_c   1.000
_cell.angle_alpha   90.00
_cell.angle_beta   90.00
_cell.angle_gamma   90.00
#
_symmetry.space_group_name_H-M   'P 1'
#
loop_
_entity.id
_entity.type
_entity.pdbx_description
1 polymer ?
#
loop_
_entity_poly.entity_id
_entity_poly.type
_entity_poly.pdbx_seq_one_letter_code
_entity_poly.pdbx_strand_id
1 'polypeptide(L)'
;APTYAETPEEKGLAIAKDDDKRDNGFQDFTSSMVMLLKNRQGEESSRHIRNKTLEVVGDGDKSISIFDRPRDVKGTALLNFTHKVGNDDQWLFLPALKRVKRISSANKSGSFMGSEFAYEDVTSQEVEKYTYKWIRDEDYKGEKCFVFER
;
A
#
# COMPACT_ATOMS: atom_id res chain seq x y z
N ALA A 1 9.22 -38.87 14.41
CA ALA A 1 10.15 -38.09 13.57
C ALA A 1 10.67 -36.92 14.40
N PRO A 2 11.95 -36.51 14.29
CA PRO A 2 12.44 -35.34 15.00
C PRO A 2 11.73 -34.08 14.48
N THR A 3 11.18 -33.27 15.37
CA THR A 3 10.66 -31.93 15.09
C THR A 3 11.82 -30.96 15.14
N TYR A 4 12.21 -30.42 13.99
CA TYR A 4 13.16 -29.30 13.95
C TYR A 4 12.47 -28.02 14.40
N ALA A 5 13.18 -27.16 15.12
CA ALA A 5 12.71 -25.82 15.42
C ALA A 5 12.65 -25.01 14.11
N GLU A 6 11.62 -24.18 13.97
CA GLU A 6 11.44 -23.28 12.83
C GLU A 6 12.63 -22.32 12.69
N THR A 7 13.12 -22.13 11.46
CA THR A 7 14.16 -21.13 11.17
C THR A 7 13.61 -19.70 11.27
N PRO A 8 14.47 -18.67 11.48
CA PRO A 8 14.03 -17.28 11.46
C PRO A 8 13.30 -16.88 10.18
N GLU A 9 13.72 -17.41 9.03
CA GLU A 9 13.11 -17.15 7.73
C GLU A 9 11.72 -17.80 7.61
N GLU A 10 11.57 -19.06 8.04
CA GLU A 10 10.27 -19.74 8.11
C GLU A 10 9.31 -19.01 9.05
N LYS A 11 9.78 -18.60 10.24
CA LYS A 11 8.98 -17.86 11.22
C LYS A 11 8.54 -16.50 10.67
N GLY A 12 9.44 -15.78 10.00
CA GLY A 12 9.11 -14.50 9.36
C GLY A 12 8.03 -14.67 8.29
N LEU A 13 8.16 -15.68 7.43
CA LEU A 13 7.17 -15.98 6.40
C LEU A 13 5.82 -16.43 7.00
N ALA A 14 5.84 -17.22 8.08
CA ALA A 14 4.64 -17.65 8.77
C ALA A 14 3.86 -16.46 9.36
N ILE A 15 4.56 -15.49 9.96
CA ILE A 15 3.97 -14.25 10.47
C ILE A 15 3.34 -13.44 9.33
N ALA A 16 4.06 -13.22 8.21
CA ALA A 16 3.54 -12.47 7.08
C ALA A 16 2.29 -13.12 6.45
N LYS A 17 2.27 -14.46 6.36
CA LYS A 17 1.10 -15.21 5.88
C LYS A 17 -0.08 -15.15 6.84
N ASP A 18 0.16 -15.13 8.15
CA ASP A 18 -0.91 -14.99 9.14
C ASP A 18 -1.52 -13.59 9.11
N ASP A 19 -0.69 -12.55 8.91
CA ASP A 19 -1.14 -11.17 8.73
C ASP A 19 -2.02 -11.03 7.47
N ASP A 20 -1.53 -11.47 6.30
CA ASP A 20 -2.30 -11.51 5.04
C ASP A 20 -3.63 -12.25 5.20
N LYS A 21 -3.63 -13.41 5.87
CA LYS A 21 -4.84 -14.20 6.09
C LYS A 21 -5.88 -13.46 6.94
N ARG A 22 -5.45 -12.62 7.89
CA ARG A 22 -6.35 -11.83 8.75
C ARG A 22 -6.96 -10.64 8.03
N ASP A 23 -6.33 -10.19 6.94
CA ASP A 23 -6.81 -9.09 6.10
C ASP A 23 -7.71 -9.56 4.94
N ASN A 24 -7.95 -10.87 4.79
CA ASN A 24 -8.80 -11.43 3.73
C ASN A 24 -10.29 -11.49 4.11
N GLY A 25 -11.16 -11.38 3.11
CA GLY A 25 -12.61 -11.60 3.18
C GLY A 25 -13.46 -10.33 3.34
N PHE A 26 -12.88 -9.14 3.18
CA PHE A 26 -13.60 -7.88 3.27
C PHE A 26 -14.42 -7.54 2.02
N GLN A 27 -14.19 -8.23 0.89
CA GLN A 27 -14.84 -8.03 -0.40
C GLN A 27 -14.54 -6.66 -1.04
N ASP A 28 -15.08 -5.58 -0.47
CA ASP A 28 -14.82 -4.22 -0.90
C ASP A 28 -15.06 -3.22 0.24
N PHE A 29 -14.41 -2.06 0.15
CA PHE A 29 -14.74 -0.95 1.03
C PHE A 29 -14.52 0.40 0.35
N THR A 30 -15.16 1.43 0.91
CA THR A 30 -14.93 2.83 0.52
C THR A 30 -14.50 3.63 1.75
N SER A 31 -13.45 4.44 1.60
CA SER A 31 -12.97 5.33 2.65
C SER A 31 -12.94 6.78 2.18
N SER A 32 -13.13 7.70 3.12
CA SER A 32 -12.91 9.14 2.92
C SER A 32 -11.75 9.57 3.82
N MET A 33 -10.73 10.16 3.22
CA MET A 33 -9.46 10.46 3.87
C MET A 33 -9.09 11.93 3.69
N VAL A 34 -8.34 12.46 4.66
CA VAL A 34 -7.66 13.76 4.55
C VAL A 34 -6.16 13.51 4.64
N MET A 35 -5.44 13.80 3.57
CA MET A 35 -3.98 13.76 3.54
C MET A 35 -3.45 15.16 3.88
N LEU A 36 -2.72 15.27 4.99
CA LEU A 36 -2.05 16.49 5.41
C LEU A 36 -0.58 16.43 5.01
N LEU A 37 -0.14 17.37 4.20
CA LEU A 37 1.23 17.54 3.73
C LEU A 37 1.84 18.68 4.52
N LYS A 38 2.98 18.45 5.17
CA LYS A 38 3.67 19.47 5.96
C LYS A 38 5.14 19.52 5.55
N ASN A 39 5.59 20.68 5.08
CA ASN A 39 7.00 20.85 4.74
C ASN A 39 7.84 21.25 5.97
N ARG A 40 9.17 21.26 5.79
CA ARG A 40 10.12 21.59 6.86
C ARG A 40 9.96 23.01 7.40
N GLN A 41 9.45 23.94 6.59
CA GLN A 41 9.18 25.32 6.96
C GLN A 41 7.88 25.47 7.78
N GLY A 42 7.10 24.39 7.92
CA GLY A 42 5.86 24.36 8.68
C GLY A 42 4.61 24.73 7.87
N GLU A 43 4.74 24.91 6.55
CA GLU A 43 3.60 25.14 5.67
C GLU A 43 2.81 23.85 5.49
N GLU A 44 1.49 23.97 5.47
CA GLU A 44 0.58 22.83 5.41
C GLU A 44 -0.35 22.92 4.20
N SER A 45 -0.59 21.76 3.57
CA SER A 45 -1.59 21.59 2.51
C SER A 45 -2.39 20.33 2.77
N SER A 46 -3.71 20.42 2.61
CA SER A 46 -4.62 19.29 2.85
C SER A 46 -5.28 18.82 1.55
N ARG A 47 -5.36 17.52 1.34
CA ARG A 47 -6.09 16.91 0.23
C ARG A 47 -7.18 16.00 0.74
N HIS A 48 -8.38 16.10 0.15
CA HIS A 48 -9.49 15.21 0.46
C HIS A 48 -9.55 14.14 -0.62
N ILE A 49 -9.52 12.88 -0.19
CA ILE A 49 -9.41 11.72 -1.07
C ILE A 49 -10.55 10.75 -0.73
N ARG A 50 -11.26 10.27 -1.74
CA ARG A 50 -12.10 9.08 -1.62
C ARG A 50 -11.37 7.90 -2.21
N ASN A 51 -11.22 6.82 -1.45
CA ASN A 51 -10.66 5.57 -1.95
C ASN A 51 -11.75 4.51 -2.00
N LYS A 52 -11.69 3.66 -3.03
CA LYS A 52 -12.47 2.43 -3.12
C LYS A 52 -11.50 1.29 -3.36
N THR A 53 -11.61 0.24 -2.58
CA THR A 53 -10.81 -0.97 -2.70
C THR A 53 -11.72 -2.15 -2.94
N LEU A 54 -11.31 -3.04 -3.85
CA LEU A 54 -11.95 -4.30 -4.18
C LEU A 54 -10.92 -5.40 -3.98
N GLU A 55 -11.24 -6.32 -3.08
CA GLU A 55 -10.48 -7.55 -2.84
C GLU A 55 -10.57 -8.46 -4.06
N VAL A 56 -9.43 -8.99 -4.51
CA VAL A 56 -9.39 -9.92 -5.65
C VAL A 56 -8.92 -11.28 -5.18
N VAL A 57 -9.82 -12.26 -5.25
CA VAL A 57 -9.47 -13.65 -4.89
C VAL A 57 -8.36 -14.17 -5.80
N GLY A 58 -7.22 -14.50 -5.19
CA GLY A 58 -6.08 -15.13 -5.86
C GLY A 58 -5.13 -14.15 -6.56
N ASP A 59 -5.32 -12.84 -6.40
CA ASP A 59 -4.37 -11.81 -6.88
C ASP A 59 -4.33 -10.64 -5.88
N GLY A 60 -3.67 -9.55 -6.22
CA GLY A 60 -3.68 -8.35 -5.40
C GLY A 60 -4.91 -7.46 -5.61
N ASP A 61 -5.15 -6.56 -4.65
CA ASP A 61 -6.33 -5.71 -4.66
C ASP A 61 -6.37 -4.73 -5.82
N LYS A 62 -7.59 -4.32 -6.16
CA LYS A 62 -7.83 -3.18 -7.04
C LYS A 62 -8.27 -2.00 -6.22
N SER A 63 -7.67 -0.84 -6.46
CA SER A 63 -8.07 0.39 -5.77
C SER A 63 -8.16 1.58 -6.70
N ILE A 64 -9.06 2.51 -6.36
CA ILE A 64 -9.13 3.82 -7.00
C ILE A 64 -9.18 4.93 -5.95
N SER A 65 -8.17 5.78 -5.95
CA SER A 65 -8.09 6.99 -5.15
C SER A 65 -8.47 8.20 -5.98
N ILE A 66 -9.49 8.95 -5.55
CA ILE A 66 -10.01 10.13 -6.25
C ILE A 66 -9.84 11.36 -5.36
N PHE A 67 -9.15 12.37 -5.87
CA PHE A 67 -8.93 13.64 -5.17
C PHE A 67 -10.14 14.55 -5.38
N ASP A 68 -10.85 14.89 -4.31
CA ASP A 68 -12.03 15.76 -4.37
C ASP A 68 -11.70 17.23 -4.08
N ARG A 69 -10.66 17.49 -3.27
CA ARG A 69 -10.19 18.83 -2.89
C ARG A 69 -8.67 18.84 -2.66
N PRO A 70 -7.97 19.97 -2.83
CA PRO A 70 -8.48 21.28 -3.30
C PRO A 70 -8.71 21.33 -4.82
N ARG A 71 -9.08 22.52 -5.35
CA ARG A 71 -9.51 22.72 -6.75
C ARG A 71 -8.44 22.33 -7.78
N ASP A 72 -7.17 22.55 -7.44
CA ASP A 72 -5.98 22.26 -8.24
C ASP A 72 -5.77 20.76 -8.50
N VAL A 73 -6.14 19.91 -7.54
CA VAL A 73 -6.04 18.44 -7.67
C VAL A 73 -7.39 17.77 -7.92
N LYS A 74 -8.50 18.50 -7.78
CA LYS A 74 -9.87 17.96 -7.90
C LYS A 74 -10.07 17.20 -9.21
N GLY A 75 -10.51 15.95 -9.09
CA GLY A 75 -10.76 15.03 -10.19
C GLY A 75 -9.54 14.24 -10.64
N THR A 76 -8.35 14.49 -10.07
CA THR A 76 -7.21 13.59 -10.23
C THR A 76 -7.57 12.24 -9.64
N ALA A 77 -7.25 11.16 -10.35
CA ALA A 77 -7.52 9.82 -9.88
C ALA A 77 -6.33 8.89 -10.14
N LEU A 78 -6.03 8.03 -9.18
CA LEU A 78 -5.06 6.94 -9.32
C LEU A 78 -5.83 5.63 -9.27
N LEU A 79 -5.69 4.80 -10.31
CA LEU A 79 -6.19 3.43 -10.38
C LEU A 79 -5.01 2.48 -10.23
N ASN A 80 -5.11 1.52 -9.31
CA ASN A 80 -4.09 0.50 -9.07
C ASN A 80 -4.72 -0.88 -9.21
N PHE A 81 -4.10 -1.75 -9.99
CA PHE A 81 -4.31 -3.20 -9.94
C PHE A 81 -3.00 -3.81 -9.43
N THR A 82 -3.01 -4.24 -8.17
CA THR A 82 -1.87 -4.94 -7.59
C THR A 82 -1.83 -6.37 -8.10
N HIS A 83 -0.63 -6.90 -8.30
CA HIS A 83 -0.44 -8.31 -8.63
C HIS A 83 0.44 -9.01 -7.62
N LYS A 84 0.08 -10.24 -7.24
CA LYS A 84 0.93 -11.10 -6.39
C LYS A 84 2.28 -11.37 -7.05
N VAL A 85 2.26 -11.61 -8.36
CA VAL A 85 3.45 -11.90 -9.16
C VAL A 85 3.58 -10.90 -10.30
N GLY A 86 4.77 -10.33 -10.44
CA GLY A 86 5.08 -9.36 -11.48
C GLY A 86 4.83 -7.92 -11.05
N ASN A 87 4.63 -7.04 -12.04
CA ASN A 87 4.49 -5.61 -11.82
C ASN A 87 3.03 -5.20 -11.76
N ASP A 88 2.66 -4.44 -10.73
CA ASP A 88 1.34 -3.78 -10.66
C ASP A 88 1.09 -2.87 -11.86
N ASP A 89 -0.17 -2.82 -12.26
CA ASP A 89 -0.67 -1.88 -13.24
C ASP A 89 -1.25 -0.63 -12.56
N GLN A 90 -0.70 0.53 -12.90
CA GLN A 90 -1.09 1.79 -12.29
C GLN A 90 -1.35 2.86 -13.34
N TRP A 91 -2.44 3.61 -13.16
CA TRP A 91 -2.84 4.70 -14.06
C TRP A 91 -3.22 5.95 -13.30
N LEU A 92 -2.63 7.07 -13.70
CA LEU A 92 -2.94 8.40 -13.19
C LEU A 92 -3.78 9.15 -14.23
N PHE A 93 -5.01 9.49 -13.86
CA PHE A 93 -5.87 10.38 -14.63
C PHE A 93 -5.67 11.83 -14.19
N LEU A 94 -5.34 12.70 -15.15
CA LEU A 94 -5.16 14.14 -14.94
C LEU A 94 -6.29 14.92 -15.62
N PRO A 95 -7.23 15.51 -14.86
CA PRO A 95 -8.44 16.12 -15.43
C PRO A 95 -8.13 17.34 -16.29
N ALA A 96 -7.12 18.14 -15.91
CA ALA A 96 -6.70 19.31 -16.67
C ALA A 96 -6.25 18.97 -18.11
N LEU A 97 -5.71 17.75 -18.31
CA LEU A 97 -5.26 17.26 -19.61
C LEU A 97 -6.25 16.28 -20.25
N LYS A 98 -7.31 15.91 -19.54
CA LYS A 98 -8.24 14.80 -19.89
C LYS A 98 -7.49 13.55 -20.36
N ARG A 99 -6.36 13.24 -19.71
CA ARG A 99 -5.44 12.19 -20.13
C ARG A 99 -5.20 11.20 -19.01
N VAL A 100 -5.12 9.93 -19.40
CA VAL A 100 -4.65 8.83 -18.55
C VAL A 100 -3.17 8.59 -18.87
N LYS A 101 -2.33 8.58 -17.84
CA LYS A 101 -0.90 8.21 -17.94
C LYS A 101 -0.68 6.90 -17.18
N ARG A 102 -0.09 5.90 -17.83
CA ARG A 102 0.37 4.69 -17.14
C ARG A 102 1.64 5.00 -16.35
N ILE A 103 1.70 4.56 -15.10
CA ILE A 103 2.89 4.64 -14.26
C ILE A 103 3.66 3.34 -14.47
N SER A 104 4.84 3.43 -15.09
CA SER A 104 5.71 2.27 -15.30
C SER A 104 6.34 1.82 -13.98
N SER A 105 6.65 0.53 -13.85
CA SER A 105 7.36 -0.05 -12.71
C SER A 105 8.63 0.72 -12.31
N ALA A 106 9.38 1.22 -13.29
CA ALA A 106 10.60 2.00 -13.06
C ALA A 106 10.38 3.37 -12.39
N ASN A 107 9.14 3.86 -12.34
CA ASN A 107 8.78 5.17 -11.76
C ASN A 107 7.98 5.02 -10.45
N LYS A 108 7.85 3.81 -9.91
CA LYS A 108 7.03 3.53 -8.73
C LYS A 108 7.56 4.18 -7.45
N SER A 109 8.87 4.35 -7.34
CA SER A 109 9.52 5.07 -6.24
C SER A 109 9.35 6.60 -6.29
N GLY A 110 8.71 7.12 -7.35
CA GLY A 110 8.41 8.54 -7.46
C GLY A 110 7.38 8.99 -6.44
N SER A 111 7.52 10.22 -5.95
CA SER A 111 6.58 10.80 -4.98
C SER A 111 5.14 10.80 -5.49
N PHE A 112 4.24 10.24 -4.68
CA PHE A 112 2.80 10.26 -4.89
C PHE A 112 2.27 11.66 -4.64
N MET A 113 2.07 12.39 -5.72
CA MET A 113 1.55 13.75 -5.73
C MET A 113 2.33 14.72 -4.82
N GLY A 114 3.63 14.57 -4.63
CA GLY A 114 4.41 15.46 -3.75
C GLY A 114 4.22 15.18 -2.26
N SER A 115 3.72 13.99 -1.92
CA SER A 115 3.77 13.45 -0.55
C SER A 115 5.05 12.64 -0.33
N GLU A 116 5.27 12.25 0.91
CA GLU A 116 6.34 11.33 1.33
C GLU A 116 6.06 9.87 0.94
N PHE A 117 4.83 9.55 0.51
CA PHE A 117 4.52 8.24 -0.08
C PHE A 117 5.03 8.15 -1.52
N ALA A 118 5.51 6.99 -1.90
CA ALA A 118 5.76 6.59 -3.28
C ALA A 118 4.50 5.98 -3.92
N TYR A 119 4.48 5.80 -5.25
CA TYR A 119 3.36 5.13 -5.92
C TYR A 119 3.23 3.66 -5.53
N GLU A 120 4.32 3.01 -5.11
CA GLU A 120 4.30 1.64 -4.58
C GLU A 120 3.72 1.54 -3.16
N ASP A 121 3.73 2.63 -2.39
CA ASP A 121 3.19 2.62 -1.03
C ASP A 121 1.66 2.64 -0.99
N VAL A 122 1.01 2.97 -2.12
CA VAL A 122 -0.44 3.10 -2.24
C VAL A 122 -1.09 1.92 -2.97
N THR A 123 -0.37 0.81 -3.09
CA THR A 123 -0.89 -0.49 -3.55
C THR A 123 -1.06 -1.46 -2.38
N SER A 124 -1.81 -2.55 -2.56
CA SER A 124 -1.86 -3.63 -1.56
C SER A 124 -0.48 -4.29 -1.41
N GLN A 125 -0.26 -4.87 -0.24
CA GLN A 125 0.97 -5.58 0.08
C GLN A 125 0.75 -7.06 -0.21
N GLU A 126 1.63 -7.66 -1.01
CA GLU A 126 1.51 -9.07 -1.37
C GLU A 126 2.68 -9.84 -0.77
N VAL A 127 2.40 -10.95 -0.09
CA VAL A 127 3.41 -11.77 0.59
C VAL A 127 4.52 -12.19 -0.39
N GLU A 128 4.14 -12.51 -1.62
CA GLU A 128 5.02 -13.00 -2.70
C GLU A 128 6.07 -11.98 -3.17
N LYS A 129 5.93 -10.69 -2.85
CA LYS A 129 6.85 -9.63 -3.29
C LYS A 129 8.11 -9.49 -2.43
N TYR A 130 8.19 -10.17 -1.29
CA TYR A 130 9.26 -9.97 -0.31
C TYR A 130 9.84 -11.29 0.20
N THR A 131 10.99 -11.17 0.88
CA THR A 131 11.61 -12.27 1.62
C THR A 131 11.63 -11.92 3.09
N TYR A 132 11.26 -12.84 3.96
CA TYR A 132 11.02 -12.54 5.36
C TYR A 132 12.08 -13.15 6.26
N LYS A 133 12.41 -12.43 7.33
CA LYS A 133 13.27 -12.94 8.38
C LYS A 133 12.85 -12.39 9.74
N TRP A 134 12.41 -13.27 10.63
CA TRP A 134 12.14 -12.89 12.02
C TRP A 134 13.43 -12.48 12.73
N ILE A 135 13.38 -11.37 13.46
CA ILE A 135 14.52 -10.83 14.19
C ILE A 135 14.35 -11.05 15.70
N ARG A 136 13.20 -10.64 16.25
CA ARG A 136 12.90 -10.75 17.68
C ARG A 136 11.43 -10.49 17.98
N ASP A 137 11.02 -10.85 19.19
CA ASP A 137 9.79 -10.36 19.79
C ASP A 137 10.10 -9.07 20.56
N GLU A 138 9.15 -8.13 20.58
CA GLU A 138 9.31 -6.83 21.22
C GLU A 138 8.01 -6.40 21.91
N ASP A 139 8.10 -5.86 23.12
CA ASP A 139 7.00 -5.09 23.71
C ASP A 139 7.10 -3.64 23.23
N TYR A 140 6.19 -3.22 22.37
CA TYR A 140 6.12 -1.85 21.87
C TYR A 140 4.83 -1.17 22.34
N LYS A 141 4.97 -0.10 23.13
CA LYS A 141 3.85 0.64 23.74
C LYS A 141 2.88 -0.24 24.54
N GLY A 142 3.38 -1.33 25.15
CA GLY A 142 2.59 -2.26 25.97
C GLY A 142 1.93 -3.40 25.20
N GLU A 143 2.14 -3.46 23.89
CA GLU A 143 1.65 -4.55 23.03
C GLU A 143 2.81 -5.46 22.60
N LYS A 144 2.55 -6.77 22.56
CA LYS A 144 3.52 -7.74 22.04
C LYS A 144 3.54 -7.68 20.52
N CYS A 145 4.72 -7.42 19.96
CA CYS A 145 4.95 -7.28 18.54
C CYS A 145 6.04 -8.23 18.06
N PHE A 146 5.97 -8.58 16.78
CA PHE A 146 7.07 -9.25 16.08
C PHE A 146 7.84 -8.24 15.25
N VAL A 147 9.17 -8.27 15.37
CA VAL A 147 10.07 -7.51 14.51
C VAL A 147 10.65 -8.47 13.48
N PHE A 148 10.45 -8.16 12.21
CA PHE A 148 10.96 -8.94 11.08
C PHE A 148 11.43 -8.02 9.94
N GLU A 149 12.38 -8.50 9.16
CA GLU A 149 12.84 -7.88 7.91
C GLU A 149 11.97 -8.39 6.76
N ARG A 150 11.72 -7.51 5.77
CA ARG A 150 11.04 -7.82 4.51
C ARG A 150 11.75 -7.13 3.33
#